data_AF-A0A550CYS2-F1
#
_entry.id   AF-A0A550CYS2-F1
#
_cell.length_a   1.000
_cell.length_b   1.000
_cell.length_c   1.000
_cell.angle_alpha   90.00
_cell.angle_beta   90.00
_cell.angle_gamma   90.00
#
_symmetry.space_group_name_H-M   'P 1'
#
loop_
_entity.id
_entity.type
_entity.pdbx_description
1 polymer ?
#
loop_
_entity_poly.entity_id
_entity_poly.type
_entity_poly.pdbx_seq_one_letter_code
_entity_poly.pdbx_strand_id
1 'polypeptide(L)' 'MPDHLPVFRDPWAKLEAWRSHQVFTKRAMLSNFFPGFGVALFAFTAYVAADELYFKPQKALMAHEHHGEEHH' A
#
# COMPACT_ATOMS: atom_id res chain seq x y z
N MET A 1 -29.59 19.93 17.68
CA MET A 1 -28.65 20.23 18.78
C MET A 1 -27.26 20.22 18.16
N PRO A 2 -26.40 21.24 18.34
CA PRO A 2 -25.03 21.18 17.84
C PRO A 2 -24.25 20.16 18.69
N ASP A 3 -23.74 19.11 18.04
CA ASP A 3 -22.96 18.02 18.64
C ASP A 3 -21.56 18.51 19.01
N HIS A 4 -21.47 19.34 20.04
CA HIS A 4 -20.20 19.73 20.64
C HIS A 4 -19.97 18.81 21.86
N LEU A 5 -19.33 17.67 21.61
CA LEU A 5 -18.83 16.84 22.70
C LEU A 5 -17.88 17.71 23.55
N PRO A 6 -17.99 17.69 24.89
CA PRO A 6 -17.10 18.46 25.74
C PRO A 6 -15.67 18.01 25.50
N VAL A 7 -14.84 18.91 24.97
CA VAL A 7 -13.41 18.68 24.77
C VAL A 7 -12.76 18.65 26.15
N PHE A 8 -12.57 17.45 26.71
CA PHE A 8 -11.81 17.28 27.93
C PHE A 8 -10.33 17.61 27.66
N ARG A 9 -9.87 18.76 28.18
CA ARG A 9 -8.45 19.10 28.22
C ARG A 9 -7.87 18.56 29.52
N ASP A 10 -7.07 17.52 29.40
CA ASP A 10 -6.30 17.02 30.53
C ASP A 10 -5.31 18.10 31.02
N PRO A 11 -5.42 18.59 32.26
CA PRO A 11 -4.51 19.60 32.81
C PRO A 11 -3.08 19.08 32.97
N TRP A 12 -2.86 17.77 32.97
CA TRP A 12 -1.55 17.14 33.12
C TRP A 12 -0.88 16.78 31.79
N ALA A 13 -1.55 16.98 30.64
CA ALA A 13 -1.03 16.59 29.33
C ALA A 13 0.35 17.18 29.02
N LYS A 14 0.62 18.43 29.44
CA LYS A 14 1.94 19.07 29.27
C LYS A 14 3.02 18.44 30.17
N LEU A 15 2.62 17.95 31.34
CA LEU A 15 3.49 17.27 32.31
C LEU A 15 3.73 15.81 31.93
N GLU A 16 2.83 15.16 31.20
CA GLU A 16 3.05 13.81 30.68
C GLU A 16 3.72 13.78 29.31
N ALA A 17 3.89 14.94 28.66
CA ALA A 17 4.49 15.05 27.33
C ALA A 17 5.91 14.46 27.25
N TRP A 18 6.69 14.48 28.34
CA TRP A 18 8.02 13.86 28.35
C TRP A 18 7.99 12.34 28.24
N ARG A 19 6.87 11.68 28.60
CA ARG A 19 6.67 10.23 28.44
C ARG A 19 6.27 9.86 27.03
N SER A 20 5.65 10.79 26.30
CA SER A 20 5.27 10.61 24.90
C SER A 20 6.49 10.80 24.01
N HIS A 21 7.23 9.73 23.80
CA HIS A 21 8.34 9.73 22.87
C HIS A 21 7.85 9.47 21.43
N GLN A 22 8.31 10.28 20.47
CA GLN A 22 7.94 10.16 19.05
C GLN A 22 8.25 8.77 18.46
N VAL A 23 9.28 8.09 18.98
CA VAL A 23 9.66 6.74 18.58
C VAL A 23 8.60 5.69 18.93
N PHE A 24 7.83 5.90 20.00
CA PHE A 24 6.77 4.97 20.42
C PHE A 24 5.39 5.34 19.84
N THR A 25 5.35 6.23 18.85
CA THR A 25 4.09 6.54 18.18
C THR A 25 3.61 5.34 17.38
N LYS A 26 2.28 5.13 17.35
CA LYS A 26 1.65 4.06 16.55
C LYS A 26 2.10 4.08 15.09
N ARG A 27 2.35 5.28 14.54
CA ARG A 27 2.82 5.47 13.17
C ARG A 27 4.24 4.95 12.96
N ALA A 28 5.16 5.24 13.88
CA ALA A 28 6.53 4.74 13.81
C ALA A 28 6.58 3.20 13.91
N MET A 29 5.78 2.62 14.81
CA MET A 29 5.64 1.16 14.92
C MET A 29 5.10 0.54 13.63
N LEU A 30 4.07 1.13 13.01
CA LEU A 30 3.48 0.63 11.76
C LEU A 30 4.48 0.69 10.59
N SER A 31 5.24 1.78 10.45
CA SER A 31 6.26 1.89 9.40
C SER A 31 7.42 0.91 9.59
N ASN A 32 7.72 0.52 10.82
CA ASN A 32 8.79 -0.44 11.11
C ASN A 32 8.34 -1.91 11.00
N PHE A 33 7.03 -2.16 10.94
CA PHE A 33 6.48 -3.52 10.88
C PHE A 33 6.74 -4.20 9.53
N PHE A 34 6.81 -3.41 8.44
CA PHE A 34 7.06 -3.91 7.08
C PHE A 34 8.19 -3.13 6.42
N PRO A 35 9.46 -3.45 6.74
CA PRO A 35 10.59 -2.83 6.07
C PRO A 35 10.50 -3.11 4.56
N GLY A 36 10.45 -2.04 3.76
CA GLY A 36 10.38 -2.15 2.30
C GLY A 36 8.98 -2.30 1.69
N PHE A 37 7.89 -2.20 2.48
CA PHE A 37 6.52 -2.30 1.95
C PHE A 37 6.26 -1.33 0.78
N GLY A 38 6.75 -0.10 0.86
CA GLY A 38 6.57 0.88 -0.21
C GLY A 38 7.24 0.46 -1.53
N VAL A 39 8.42 -0.14 -1.46
CA VAL A 39 9.17 -0.61 -2.64
C VAL A 39 8.48 -1.85 -3.23
N ALA A 40 8.06 -2.79 -2.38
CA ALA A 40 7.34 -3.98 -2.83
C ALA A 40 6.01 -3.62 -3.50
N LEU A 41 5.25 -2.71 -2.90
CA LEU A 41 3.99 -2.22 -3.46
C LEU A 41 4.20 -1.57 -4.83
N PHE A 42 5.24 -0.73 -4.96
CA PHE A 42 5.58 -0.07 -6.22
C PHE A 42 6.02 -1.06 -7.30
N ALA A 43 6.89 -2.00 -6.97
CA ALA A 43 7.35 -3.02 -7.93
C ALA A 43 6.19 -3.89 -8.41
N PHE A 44 5.29 -4.28 -7.50
CA PHE A 44 4.12 -5.08 -7.83
C PHE A 44 3.15 -4.33 -8.75
N THR A 45 2.83 -3.07 -8.45
CA THR A 45 1.93 -2.29 -9.31
C THR A 45 2.53 -2.00 -10.68
N ALA A 46 3.83 -1.70 -10.75
CA ALA A 46 4.54 -1.55 -12.02
C ALA A 46 4.49 -2.84 -12.85
N TYR A 47 4.69 -4.00 -12.22
CA TYR A 47 4.60 -5.29 -12.89
C TYR A 47 3.18 -5.57 -13.42
N VAL A 48 2.15 -5.37 -12.59
CA VAL A 48 0.76 -5.57 -13.00
C VAL A 48 0.36 -4.65 -14.16
N ALA A 49 0.77 -3.38 -14.12
CA ALA A 49 0.54 -2.45 -15.22
C ALA A 49 1.25 -2.88 -16.52
N ALA A 50 2.49 -3.35 -16.42
CA ALA A 50 3.22 -3.88 -17.57
C ALA A 50 2.60 -5.18 -18.12
N ASP A 51 2.15 -6.09 -17.26
CA ASP A 51 1.49 -7.33 -17.68
C ASP A 51 0.17 -7.05 -18.40
N GLU A 52 -0.63 -6.11 -17.90
CA GLU A 52 -1.88 -5.71 -18.57
C GLU A 52 -1.66 -5.06 -19.94
N LEU A 53 -0.72 -4.10 -20.02
CA LEU A 53 -0.55 -3.25 -21.21
C LEU A 53 0.33 -3.86 -22.30
N TYR A 54 1.31 -4.69 -21.92
CA TYR A 54 2.31 -5.21 -22.86
C TYR A 54 2.26 -6.73 -22.96
N PHE A 55 2.31 -7.45 -21.85
CA PHE A 55 2.49 -8.91 -21.91
C PHE A 55 1.20 -9.67 -22.24
N LYS A 56 0.03 -9.26 -21.74
CA LYS A 56 -1.27 -9.88 -22.09
C LYS A 56 -1.65 -9.76 -23.57
N PRO A 57 -1.56 -8.59 -24.24
CA PRO A 57 -1.86 -8.51 -25.66
C PRO A 57 -0.88 -9.32 -26.52
N GLN A 58 0.42 -9.37 -26.16
CA GLN A 58 1.39 -10.22 -26.87
C GLN A 58 1.13 -11.72 -26.68
N LYS A 59 0.79 -12.16 -25.46
CA LYS A 59 0.41 -13.56 -25.17
C LYS A 59 -0.86 -13.95 -25.92
N ALA A 60 -1.84 -13.05 -26.04
CA ALA A 60 -3.07 -13.29 -26.79
C ALA A 60 -2.81 -13.40 -28.31
N LEU A 61 -1.92 -12.59 -28.86
CA LEU A 61 -1.48 -12.67 -30.26
C LEU A 61 -0.75 -13.99 -30.55
N MET A 62 0.21 -14.39 -29.71
CA MET A 62 0.97 -15.63 -29.87
C MET A 62 0.11 -16.89 -29.67
N ALA A 63 -0.87 -16.86 -28.76
CA ALA A 63 -1.80 -17.97 -28.55
C ALA A 63 -2.73 -18.21 -29.76
N HIS A 64 -3.03 -17.17 -30.53
CA HIS A 64 -3.82 -17.32 -31.76
C HIS A 64 -3.02 -17.96 -32.89
N GLU A 65 -1.71 -17.69 -32.96
CA GLU A 65 -0.79 -18.20 -33.97
C GLU A 65 -0.52 -19.71 -33.80
N HIS A 66 -0.32 -20.18 -32.56
CA HIS A 66 -0.01 -21.58 -32.27
C HIS A 66 -1.20 -22.56 -32.42
N HIS A 67 -2.44 -22.05 -32.41
CA HIS A 67 -3.65 -22.86 -32.68
C HIS A 67 -3.98 -22.99 -34.17
N GLY A 68 -3.28 -22.28 -35.06
CA GLY A 68 -3.51 -22.29 -36.51
C GLY A 68 -2.72 -23.34 -37.29
N GLU A 69 -1.63 -23.89 -36.73
CA GLU A 69 -0.72 -24.81 -37.45
C GLU A 69 -1.01 -26.31 -37.29
N GLU A 70 -1.94 -26.73 -36.41
CA GLU A 70 -2.21 -28.17 -36.16
C GLU A 70 -3.41 -28.75 -36.94
N HIS A 71 -3.86 -28.08 -38.00
CA HIS A 71 -4.95 -28.55 -38.87
C HIS A 71 -4.57 -28.53 -40.36
N HIS A 72 -3.55 -29.30 -40.76
CA HIS A 72 -3.30 -29.68 -42.16
C HIS A 72 -2.74 -31.10 -42.25
#